data_AF-D9W321-F1
#
_entry.id   AF-D9W321-F1
#
_cell.length_a   1.000
_cell.length_b   1.000
_cell.length_c   1.000
_cell.angle_alpha   90.00
_cell.angle_beta   90.00
_cell.angle_gamma   90.00
#
_symmetry.space_group_name_H-M   'P 1'
#
loop_
_entity.id
_entity.type
_entity.pdbx_description
1 polymer ?
#
loop_
_entity_poly.entity_id
_entity_poly.type
_entity_poly.pdbx_seq_one_letter_code
_entity_poly.pdbx_strand_id
1 'polypeptide(L)'
;MNLPQLHYAGGPEGSGFTAVTPGVGGELLREAEPLLRYEPPLRAPSAGFPEALSLSVLSDGSRLLSRAVHTGAGFDFESGYGYGDGSGAGADFHAHAVHLPEPAGAGPARPLPVTAWGSAQWEERTPAGGPPPPLERIPAPGRHDRAALAAFVAARGPWLAGFFADVRRAVEEPDAPRLLLVEEDSAAVARWVMLACGVLPHERGQWLTFTTYARRPLLAPQRLVGVLPGDEPAEPGPWRVYGAAAGAGAPGECGDLWARTASAVWLAARPELFAQVRRLPAEPYAPGPLASL
;
A
#
# COMPACT_ATOMS: atom_id res chain seq x y z
N MET A 1 4.05 -20.92 -12.42
CA MET A 1 4.13 -19.47 -12.73
C MET A 1 5.44 -18.98 -12.16
N ASN A 2 6.17 -18.15 -12.89
CA ASN A 2 7.46 -17.64 -12.43
C ASN A 2 7.32 -16.13 -12.25
N LEU A 3 7.47 -15.66 -11.02
CA LEU A 3 7.44 -14.25 -10.65
C LEU A 3 8.88 -13.78 -10.40
N PRO A 4 9.47 -12.98 -11.29
CA PRO A 4 10.83 -12.48 -11.10
C PRO A 4 10.96 -11.65 -9.82
N GLN A 5 12.11 -11.79 -9.15
CA GLN A 5 12.45 -11.04 -7.94
C GLN A 5 13.50 -9.97 -8.25
N LEU A 6 13.35 -8.79 -7.65
CA LEU A 6 14.30 -7.68 -7.70
C LEU A 6 14.68 -7.32 -6.27
N HIS A 7 15.99 -7.20 -6.02
CA HIS A 7 16.53 -6.66 -4.79
C HIS A 7 17.22 -5.34 -5.10
N TYR A 8 16.79 -4.30 -4.42
CA TYR A 8 17.33 -2.96 -4.53
C TYR A 8 17.77 -2.50 -3.16
N ALA A 9 18.92 -1.87 -3.05
CA ALA A 9 19.42 -1.34 -1.79
C ALA A 9 19.94 0.07 -2.00
N GLY A 10 19.86 0.87 -0.95
CA GLY A 10 20.48 2.19 -0.93
C GLY A 10 21.16 2.45 0.40
N GLY A 11 22.09 3.41 0.37
CA GLY A 11 22.86 3.88 1.51
C GLY A 11 23.70 5.11 1.12
N PRO A 12 24.68 5.52 1.96
CA PRO A 12 25.52 6.70 1.72
C PRO A 12 26.26 6.71 0.39
N GLU A 13 26.65 5.53 -0.11
CA GLU A 13 27.40 5.40 -1.37
C GLU A 13 26.52 5.40 -2.62
N GLY A 14 25.20 5.48 -2.45
CA GLY A 14 24.22 5.45 -3.52
C GLY A 14 23.23 4.30 -3.39
N SER A 15 22.44 4.09 -4.43
CA SER A 15 21.44 3.04 -4.46
C SER A 15 21.43 2.33 -5.81
N GLY A 16 21.10 1.03 -5.81
CA GLY A 16 21.13 0.21 -7.01
C GLY A 16 20.57 -1.19 -6.79
N PHE A 17 20.36 -1.91 -7.89
CA PHE A 17 19.97 -3.32 -7.87
C PHE A 17 21.14 -4.18 -7.38
N THR A 18 20.90 -4.98 -6.35
CA THR A 18 21.93 -5.85 -5.74
C THR A 18 21.78 -7.30 -6.15
N ALA A 19 20.56 -7.74 -6.49
CA ALA A 19 20.30 -9.04 -7.06
C ALA A 19 19.00 -9.01 -7.87
N VAL A 20 18.97 -9.69 -9.02
CA VAL A 20 17.82 -9.69 -9.93
C VAL A 20 17.68 -11.10 -10.51
N THR A 21 16.45 -11.61 -10.59
CA THR A 21 16.20 -12.90 -11.26
C THR A 21 16.70 -12.86 -12.72
N PRO A 22 17.44 -13.87 -13.19
CA PRO A 22 17.94 -13.91 -14.56
C PRO A 22 16.81 -13.77 -15.61
N GLY A 23 17.07 -12.98 -16.65
CA GLY A 23 16.12 -12.75 -17.75
C GLY A 23 15.22 -11.52 -17.58
N VAL A 24 15.29 -10.81 -16.45
CA VAL A 24 14.64 -9.50 -16.29
C VAL A 24 15.29 -8.47 -17.23
N GLY A 25 14.46 -7.84 -18.08
CA GLY A 25 14.91 -6.85 -19.05
C GLY A 25 15.25 -5.48 -18.43
N GLY A 26 16.14 -4.74 -19.10
CA GLY A 26 16.59 -3.42 -18.61
C GLY A 26 15.50 -2.34 -18.56
N GLU A 27 14.45 -2.45 -19.37
CA GLU A 27 13.30 -1.52 -19.32
C GLU A 27 12.51 -1.68 -18.01
N LEU A 28 12.22 -2.91 -17.62
CA LEU A 28 11.58 -3.23 -16.34
C LEU A 28 12.42 -2.71 -15.16
N LEU A 29 13.74 -2.88 -15.20
CA LEU A 29 14.63 -2.35 -14.15
C LEU A 29 14.58 -0.82 -14.06
N ARG A 30 14.61 -0.13 -15.20
CA ARG A 30 14.57 1.34 -15.24
C ARG A 30 13.24 1.88 -14.71
N GLU A 31 12.14 1.21 -15.02
CA GLU A 31 10.83 1.60 -14.52
C GLU A 31 10.64 1.25 -13.03
N ALA A 32 11.18 0.10 -12.59
CA ALA A 32 11.12 -0.33 -11.19
C ALA A 32 11.97 0.55 -10.26
N GLU A 33 13.15 1.00 -10.68
CA GLU A 33 14.09 1.75 -9.84
C GLU A 33 13.46 2.88 -9.01
N PRO A 34 12.76 3.87 -9.60
CA PRO A 34 12.16 4.95 -8.82
C PRO A 34 11.06 4.48 -7.86
N LEU A 35 10.42 3.34 -8.12
CA LEU A 35 9.36 2.75 -7.29
C LEU A 35 9.90 1.99 -6.06
N LEU A 36 11.19 1.64 -6.08
CA LEU A 36 11.84 0.86 -5.01
C LEU A 36 12.63 1.71 -4.03
N ARG A 37 12.72 3.03 -4.27
CA ARG A 37 13.41 3.94 -3.37
C ARG A 37 12.64 4.05 -2.05
N TYR A 38 13.38 4.06 -0.96
CA TYR A 38 12.86 4.31 0.37
C TYR A 38 13.58 5.51 0.95
N GLU A 39 12.82 6.36 1.62
CA GLU A 39 13.34 7.53 2.29
C GLU A 39 12.82 7.51 3.72
N PRO A 40 13.67 7.48 4.75
CA PRO A 40 13.22 7.42 6.13
C PRO A 40 12.49 8.71 6.55
N PRO A 41 11.72 8.66 7.65
CA PRO A 41 11.08 9.84 8.18
C PRO A 41 12.11 10.85 8.70
N LEU A 42 11.75 12.13 8.65
CA LEU A 42 12.58 13.23 9.18
C LEU A 42 12.75 13.19 10.70
N ARG A 43 11.79 12.59 11.40
CA ARG A 43 11.74 12.52 12.86
C ARG A 43 11.64 11.07 13.29
N ALA A 44 12.19 10.79 14.47
CA ALA A 44 12.16 9.46 15.05
C ALA A 44 10.70 9.00 15.16
N PRO A 45 10.32 7.94 14.44
CA PRO A 45 8.97 7.42 14.55
C PRO A 45 8.81 6.74 15.92
N SER A 46 7.69 7.01 16.59
CA SER A 46 7.38 6.43 17.90
C SER A 46 7.24 4.89 17.85
N ALA A 47 6.86 4.36 16.70
CA ALA A 47 6.63 2.93 16.45
C ALA A 47 7.78 2.23 15.68
N GLY A 48 8.94 2.88 15.50
CA GLY A 48 10.04 2.39 14.69
C GLY A 48 9.90 2.74 13.20
N PHE A 49 10.97 2.49 12.42
CA PHE A 49 10.99 2.86 11.00
C PHE A 49 9.83 2.23 10.22
N PRO A 50 9.08 3.03 9.42
CA PRO A 50 7.93 2.52 8.70
C PRO A 50 8.37 1.56 7.59
N GLU A 51 7.58 0.52 7.37
CA GLU A 51 7.71 -0.37 6.23
C GLU A 51 6.85 0.15 5.06
N ALA A 52 7.43 0.22 3.86
CA ALA A 52 6.73 0.58 2.64
C ALA A 52 6.40 -0.67 1.82
N LEU A 53 5.23 -1.27 2.07
CA LEU A 53 4.63 -2.23 1.16
C LEU A 53 3.88 -1.47 0.06
N SER A 54 4.27 -1.70 -1.19
CA SER A 54 3.75 -0.98 -2.34
C SER A 54 3.27 -1.93 -3.44
N LEU A 55 2.16 -1.57 -4.08
CA LEU A 55 1.72 -2.14 -5.35
C LEU A 55 1.63 -1.04 -6.39
N SER A 56 2.39 -1.18 -7.47
CA SER A 56 2.41 -0.26 -8.61
C SER A 56 2.01 -0.98 -9.89
N VAL A 57 1.40 -0.24 -10.83
CA VAL A 57 1.18 -0.67 -12.21
C VAL A 57 2.31 -0.12 -13.07
N LEU A 58 2.85 -0.96 -13.95
CA LEU A 58 3.91 -0.61 -14.88
C LEU A 58 3.32 -0.24 -16.25
N SER A 59 4.14 0.35 -17.12
CA SER A 59 3.78 0.88 -18.43
C SER A 59 3.23 -0.18 -19.38
N ASP A 60 3.67 -1.43 -19.23
CA ASP A 60 3.18 -2.60 -19.97
C ASP A 60 1.88 -3.21 -19.40
N GLY A 61 1.34 -2.61 -18.34
CA GLY A 61 0.15 -3.10 -17.62
C GLY A 61 0.44 -4.22 -16.62
N SER A 62 1.68 -4.68 -16.51
CA SER A 62 2.09 -5.59 -15.43
C SER A 62 2.18 -4.83 -14.09
N ARG A 63 2.48 -5.52 -13.00
CA ARG A 63 2.54 -4.91 -11.67
C ARG A 63 3.83 -5.23 -10.95
N LEU A 64 4.19 -4.36 -10.02
CA LEU A 64 5.31 -4.53 -9.11
C LEU A 64 4.79 -4.48 -7.67
N LEU A 65 4.91 -5.60 -6.95
CA LEU A 65 4.66 -5.66 -5.51
C LEU A 65 6.01 -5.60 -4.81
N SER A 66 6.24 -4.59 -3.98
CA SER A 66 7.51 -4.41 -3.27
C SER A 66 7.29 -4.15 -1.80
N ARG A 67 8.30 -4.52 -1.00
CA ARG A 67 8.46 -4.11 0.39
C ARG A 67 9.80 -3.44 0.53
N ALA A 68 9.82 -2.21 1.02
CA ALA A 68 11.05 -1.53 1.40
C ALA A 68 11.10 -1.26 2.91
N VAL A 69 12.27 -1.49 3.50
CA VAL A 69 12.54 -1.31 4.93
C VAL A 69 13.87 -0.62 5.14
N HIS A 70 13.97 0.15 6.21
CA HIS A 70 15.24 0.64 6.72
C HIS A 70 16.06 -0.54 7.28
N THR A 71 17.32 -0.65 6.90
CA THR A 71 18.23 -1.75 7.29
C THR A 71 19.40 -1.29 8.16
N GLY A 72 19.63 0.02 8.24
CA GLY A 72 20.76 0.57 8.99
C GLY A 72 20.57 0.45 10.51
N ALA A 73 21.68 0.17 11.21
CA ALA A 73 21.83 0.48 12.62
C ALA A 73 22.62 1.79 12.71
N GLY A 74 22.00 2.88 13.16
CA GLY A 74 22.70 4.16 13.36
C GLY A 74 22.12 5.37 12.65
N PHE A 75 20.83 5.38 12.31
CA PHE A 75 20.17 6.64 11.97
C PHE A 75 20.13 7.53 13.23
N ASP A 76 21.04 8.49 13.29
CA ASP A 76 21.15 9.39 14.43
C ASP A 76 20.29 10.64 14.19
N PHE A 77 19.10 10.64 14.80
CA PHE A 77 18.21 11.80 14.82
C PHE A 77 18.77 12.98 15.64
N GLU A 78 19.71 12.75 16.57
CA GLU A 78 20.32 13.76 17.46
C GLU A 78 21.52 14.47 16.81
N SER A 79 22.27 13.82 15.92
CA SER A 79 23.46 14.41 15.26
C SER A 79 23.18 15.62 14.37
N GLY A 80 21.91 15.98 14.14
CA GLY A 80 21.57 17.22 13.46
C GLY A 80 22.09 17.30 12.02
N TYR A 81 22.17 16.18 11.29
CA TYR A 81 22.26 16.18 9.81
C TYR A 81 20.96 16.71 9.17
N GLY A 82 20.52 17.88 9.62
CA GLY A 82 19.40 18.66 9.12
C GLY A 82 19.90 19.83 8.29
N TYR A 83 20.81 19.62 7.34
CA TYR A 83 21.10 20.55 6.23
C TYR A 83 21.67 19.82 4.98
N GLY A 84 21.36 18.54 4.81
CA GLY A 84 21.39 17.94 3.46
C GLY A 84 20.28 18.56 2.63
N ASP A 85 20.49 18.76 1.34
CA ASP A 85 19.61 19.29 0.27
C ASP A 85 18.20 18.66 0.13
N GLY A 86 17.69 18.03 1.18
CA GLY A 86 16.44 17.32 1.22
C GLY A 86 16.53 15.92 0.64
N SER A 87 17.62 15.52 -0.04
CA SER A 87 17.69 14.36 -0.95
C SER A 87 17.44 12.97 -0.35
N GLY A 88 17.39 12.81 0.98
CA GLY A 88 17.21 11.49 1.59
C GLY A 88 18.35 10.50 1.29
N ALA A 89 19.42 10.98 0.65
CA ALA A 89 20.58 10.21 0.28
C ALA A 89 21.39 9.91 1.55
N GLY A 90 21.31 8.66 2.03
CA GLY A 90 22.24 8.19 3.04
C GLY A 90 21.69 7.20 4.07
N ALA A 91 20.38 6.97 4.12
CA ALA A 91 19.86 5.95 5.02
C ALA A 91 19.92 4.57 4.37
N ASP A 92 20.48 3.61 5.10
CA ASP A 92 20.56 2.23 4.64
C ASP A 92 19.16 1.64 4.56
N PHE A 93 18.78 1.17 3.38
CA PHE A 93 17.50 0.50 3.15
C PHE A 93 17.64 -0.68 2.20
N HIS A 94 16.66 -1.56 2.26
CA HIS A 94 16.50 -2.65 1.31
C HIS A 94 15.05 -2.73 0.84
N ALA A 95 14.89 -2.90 -0.47
CA ALA A 95 13.64 -3.20 -1.10
C ALA A 95 13.69 -4.58 -1.77
N HIS A 96 12.77 -5.45 -1.38
CA HIS A 96 12.49 -6.70 -2.06
C HIS A 96 11.22 -6.55 -2.88
N ALA A 97 11.30 -6.81 -4.19
CA ALA A 97 10.19 -6.67 -5.11
C ALA A 97 9.94 -7.93 -5.92
N VAL A 98 8.66 -8.15 -6.25
CA VAL A 98 8.17 -9.27 -7.02
C VAL A 98 7.40 -8.72 -8.21
N HIS A 99 7.87 -9.03 -9.42
CA HIS A 99 7.19 -8.67 -10.66
C HIS A 99 6.03 -9.62 -10.93
N LEU A 100 4.85 -9.04 -11.20
CA LEU A 100 3.61 -9.74 -11.50
C LEU A 100 3.29 -9.52 -12.98
N PRO A 101 3.73 -10.42 -13.88
CA PRO A 101 3.67 -10.20 -15.32
C PRO A 101 2.25 -10.23 -15.87
N GLU A 102 1.33 -10.88 -15.17
CA GLU A 102 -0.07 -10.93 -15.57
C GLU A 102 -0.83 -9.66 -15.15
N PRO A 103 -1.60 -9.06 -16.09
CA PRO A 103 -2.64 -8.08 -15.74
C PRO A 103 -3.59 -8.69 -14.69
N ALA A 104 -4.04 -7.92 -13.71
CA ALA A 104 -5.02 -8.43 -12.76
C ALA A 104 -6.35 -8.80 -13.43
N GLY A 105 -7.02 -9.83 -12.91
CA GLY A 105 -8.16 -10.48 -13.55
C GLY A 105 -7.78 -11.61 -14.53
N ALA A 106 -6.50 -11.77 -14.90
CA ALA A 106 -6.05 -12.94 -15.64
C ALA A 106 -6.00 -14.17 -14.70
N GLY A 107 -6.88 -15.14 -14.94
CA GLY A 107 -6.89 -16.41 -14.23
C GLY A 107 -7.69 -16.42 -12.91
N PRO A 108 -7.52 -17.47 -12.09
CA PRO A 108 -8.31 -17.64 -10.87
C PRO A 108 -8.05 -16.51 -9.86
N ALA A 109 -9.04 -16.23 -9.01
CA ALA A 109 -8.91 -15.25 -7.93
C ALA A 109 -7.67 -15.54 -7.07
N ARG A 110 -6.74 -14.58 -7.03
CA ARG A 110 -5.50 -14.63 -6.25
C ARG A 110 -5.65 -13.85 -4.94
N PRO A 111 -4.90 -14.18 -3.87
CA PRO A 111 -4.87 -13.34 -2.68
C PRO A 111 -4.56 -11.88 -3.04
N LEU A 112 -5.19 -10.94 -2.32
CA LEU A 112 -4.98 -9.51 -2.55
C LEU A 112 -3.54 -9.14 -2.17
N PRO A 113 -2.81 -8.34 -2.97
CA PRO A 113 -1.40 -8.04 -2.72
C PRO A 113 -1.12 -7.45 -1.32
N VAL A 114 -2.03 -6.61 -0.80
CA VAL A 114 -1.92 -6.06 0.57
C VAL A 114 -1.84 -7.14 1.66
N THR A 115 -2.39 -8.34 1.42
CA THR A 115 -2.35 -9.41 2.43
C THR A 115 -0.93 -9.91 2.70
N ALA A 116 0.01 -9.68 1.78
CA ALA A 116 1.45 -9.95 1.96
C ALA A 116 2.11 -9.03 3.00
N TRP A 117 1.41 -8.01 3.50
CA TRP A 117 1.86 -7.22 4.66
C TRP A 117 2.22 -8.14 5.84
N GLY A 118 3.42 -7.94 6.41
CA GLY A 118 3.92 -8.76 7.53
C GLY A 118 4.26 -10.21 7.15
N SER A 119 4.41 -10.52 5.86
CA SER A 119 4.88 -11.83 5.41
C SER A 119 6.34 -12.05 5.80
N ALA A 120 6.65 -13.22 6.37
CA ALA A 120 8.02 -13.63 6.64
C ALA A 120 8.82 -14.01 5.38
N GLN A 121 8.18 -14.00 4.21
CA GLN A 121 8.84 -14.27 2.91
C GLN A 121 9.47 -13.02 2.30
N TRP A 122 9.30 -11.86 2.93
CA TRP A 122 9.99 -10.66 2.49
C TRP A 122 11.43 -10.66 3.00
N GLU A 123 12.38 -10.58 2.07
CA GLU A 123 13.79 -10.37 2.40
C GLU A 123 14.05 -8.94 2.84
N GLU A 124 14.98 -8.80 3.78
CA GLU A 124 15.43 -7.51 4.34
C GLU A 124 16.84 -7.16 3.89
N ARG A 125 17.51 -8.06 3.18
CA ARG A 125 18.88 -7.90 2.69
C ARG A 125 19.05 -8.65 1.38
N THR A 126 20.09 -8.28 0.63
CA THR A 126 20.49 -8.99 -0.59
C THR A 126 20.73 -10.48 -0.30
N PRO A 127 20.17 -11.40 -1.10
CA PRO A 127 20.43 -12.83 -0.97
C PRO A 127 21.92 -13.15 -1.17
N ALA A 128 22.50 -13.97 -0.29
CA ALA A 128 23.93 -14.32 -0.34
C ALA A 128 24.30 -15.30 -1.47
N GLY A 129 23.32 -15.96 -2.09
CA GLY A 129 23.49 -17.04 -3.07
C GLY A 129 23.58 -16.60 -4.53
N GLY A 130 23.73 -15.30 -4.81
CA GLY A 130 23.68 -14.75 -6.16
C GLY A 130 22.25 -14.48 -6.65
N PRO A 131 22.02 -14.39 -7.97
CA PRO A 131 20.71 -14.08 -8.55
C PRO A 131 19.61 -15.01 -8.03
N PRO A 132 18.50 -14.48 -7.46
CA PRO A 132 17.44 -15.32 -6.91
C PRO A 132 16.65 -16.01 -8.02
N PRO A 133 16.20 -17.26 -7.83
CA PRO A 133 15.25 -17.89 -8.74
C PRO A 133 13.90 -17.13 -8.71
N PRO A 134 13.06 -17.23 -9.74
CA PRO A 134 11.71 -16.66 -9.67
C PRO A 134 10.86 -17.36 -8.60
N LEU A 135 9.91 -16.64 -8.00
CA LEU A 135 8.92 -17.23 -7.08
C LEU A 135 7.81 -17.93 -7.85
N GLU A 136 7.25 -18.98 -7.26
CA GLU A 136 6.09 -19.68 -7.83
C GLU A 136 4.77 -18.92 -7.63
N ARG A 137 4.72 -18.07 -6.60
CA ARG A 137 3.53 -17.35 -6.13
C ARG A 137 3.94 -16.08 -5.40
N ILE A 138 3.01 -15.14 -5.27
CA ILE A 138 3.22 -13.94 -4.46
C ILE A 138 3.53 -14.34 -3.01
N PRO A 139 4.26 -13.50 -2.25
CA PRO A 139 4.50 -13.74 -0.84
C PRO A 139 3.20 -14.06 -0.09
N ALA A 140 3.24 -15.12 0.72
CA ALA A 140 2.11 -15.61 1.47
C ALA A 140 1.59 -14.51 2.40
N PRO A 141 0.28 -14.50 2.74
CA PRO A 141 -0.24 -13.53 3.67
C PRO A 141 0.52 -13.51 4.99
N GLY A 142 0.82 -12.31 5.50
CA GLY A 142 1.41 -12.16 6.82
C GLY A 142 0.41 -12.46 7.94
N ARG A 143 0.91 -12.42 9.18
CA ARG A 143 0.05 -12.59 10.35
C ARG A 143 -0.81 -11.33 10.54
N HIS A 144 -2.12 -11.48 10.44
CA HIS A 144 -3.09 -10.42 10.65
C HIS A 144 -3.76 -10.55 12.01
N ASP A 145 -3.59 -9.54 12.87
CA ASP A 145 -4.32 -9.44 14.13
C ASP A 145 -5.75 -8.95 13.89
N ARG A 146 -6.71 -9.89 13.99
CA ARG A 146 -8.14 -9.60 13.81
C ARG A 146 -8.68 -8.65 14.88
N ALA A 147 -8.18 -8.73 16.10
CA ALA A 147 -8.63 -7.85 17.19
C ALA A 147 -8.13 -6.42 16.94
N ALA A 148 -6.87 -6.26 16.51
CA ALA A 148 -6.34 -4.96 16.12
C ALA A 148 -7.11 -4.36 14.92
N LEU A 149 -7.48 -5.17 13.92
CA LEU A 149 -8.30 -4.69 12.80
C LEU A 149 -9.70 -4.27 13.25
N ALA A 150 -10.36 -5.02 14.14
CA ALA A 150 -11.67 -4.65 14.68
C ALA A 150 -11.61 -3.35 15.49
N ALA A 151 -10.62 -3.20 16.36
CA ALA A 151 -10.39 -1.96 17.11
C ALA A 151 -10.12 -0.76 16.19
N PHE A 152 -9.33 -0.98 15.12
CA PHE A 152 -9.07 0.01 14.10
C PHE A 152 -10.35 0.46 13.38
N VAL A 153 -11.17 -0.48 12.93
CA VAL A 153 -12.47 -0.21 12.29
C VAL A 153 -13.39 0.58 13.21
N ALA A 154 -13.48 0.19 14.49
CA ALA A 154 -14.32 0.89 15.48
C ALA A 154 -13.84 2.35 15.68
N ALA A 155 -12.53 2.55 15.83
CA ALA A 155 -11.96 3.88 16.03
C ALA A 155 -12.11 4.79 14.79
N ARG A 156 -12.12 4.23 13.58
CA ARG A 156 -12.24 4.98 12.31
C ARG A 156 -13.67 5.02 11.77
N GLY A 157 -14.65 4.49 12.51
CA GLY A 157 -16.05 4.37 12.10
C GLY A 157 -16.65 5.61 11.43
N PRO A 158 -16.48 6.82 11.98
CA PRO A 158 -17.02 8.05 11.38
C PRO A 158 -16.54 8.31 9.94
N TRP A 159 -15.33 7.87 9.58
CA TRP A 159 -14.72 8.14 8.27
C TRP A 159 -14.97 7.02 7.24
N LEU A 160 -15.34 5.81 7.67
CA LEU A 160 -15.37 4.63 6.79
C LEU A 160 -16.27 4.80 5.57
N ALA A 161 -17.45 5.40 5.73
CA ALA A 161 -18.38 5.58 4.61
C ALA A 161 -17.82 6.55 3.56
N GLY A 162 -17.27 7.69 3.98
CA GLY A 162 -16.60 8.62 3.07
C GLY A 162 -15.40 7.96 2.36
N PHE A 163 -14.58 7.25 3.13
CA PHE A 163 -13.42 6.53 2.62
C PHE A 163 -13.81 5.52 1.54
N PHE A 164 -14.83 4.70 1.78
CA PHE A 164 -15.26 3.71 0.79
C PHE A 164 -15.84 4.35 -0.47
N ALA A 165 -16.59 5.46 -0.35
CA ALA A 165 -17.08 6.19 -1.51
C ALA A 165 -15.92 6.71 -2.37
N ASP A 166 -14.89 7.29 -1.75
CA ASP A 166 -13.71 7.77 -2.46
C ASP A 166 -12.87 6.60 -3.03
N VAL A 167 -12.77 5.47 -2.33
CA VAL A 167 -12.11 4.24 -2.85
C VAL A 167 -12.83 3.72 -4.08
N ARG A 168 -14.18 3.71 -4.09
CA ARG A 168 -14.94 3.33 -5.28
C ARG A 168 -14.64 4.29 -6.43
N ARG A 169 -14.72 5.60 -6.17
CA ARG A 169 -14.43 6.63 -7.17
C ARG A 169 -13.01 6.51 -7.73
N ALA A 170 -12.02 6.24 -6.87
CA ALA A 170 -10.61 6.06 -7.26
C ALA A 170 -10.38 4.90 -8.24
N VAL A 171 -11.29 3.93 -8.28
CA VAL A 171 -11.24 2.79 -9.20
C VAL A 171 -12.13 2.99 -10.43
N GLU A 172 -13.22 3.76 -10.32
CA GLU A 172 -14.18 4.01 -11.40
C GLU A 172 -13.77 5.17 -12.31
N GLU A 173 -13.13 6.18 -11.75
CA GLU A 173 -12.81 7.43 -12.44
C GLU A 173 -11.28 7.60 -12.53
N PRO A 174 -10.69 7.64 -13.73
CA PRO A 174 -9.26 7.84 -13.92
C PRO A 174 -8.73 9.13 -13.27
N ASP A 175 -9.54 10.19 -13.25
CA ASP A 175 -9.18 11.51 -12.73
C ASP A 175 -9.58 11.73 -11.27
N ALA A 176 -10.05 10.67 -10.59
CA ALA A 176 -10.38 10.76 -9.17
C ALA A 176 -9.17 11.19 -8.33
N PRO A 177 -9.39 12.03 -7.30
CA PRO A 177 -8.36 12.39 -6.33
C PRO A 177 -7.68 11.17 -5.72
N ARG A 178 -6.36 11.27 -5.47
CA ARG A 178 -5.63 10.27 -4.69
C ARG A 178 -6.10 10.27 -3.23
N LEU A 179 -5.92 9.15 -2.54
CA LEU A 179 -6.25 8.99 -1.13
C LEU A 179 -4.96 9.04 -0.31
N LEU A 180 -4.79 10.10 0.48
CA LEU A 180 -3.69 10.25 1.41
C LEU A 180 -4.11 9.70 2.77
N LEU A 181 -3.35 8.74 3.29
CA LEU A 181 -3.61 8.02 4.54
C LEU A 181 -2.58 8.45 5.58
N VAL A 182 -2.99 9.27 6.53
CA VAL A 182 -2.13 9.82 7.58
C VAL A 182 -2.33 9.02 8.86
N GLU A 183 -1.35 8.20 9.21
CA GLU A 183 -1.39 7.38 10.42
C GLU A 183 -0.02 7.36 11.10
N GLU A 184 -0.01 7.14 12.41
CA GLU A 184 1.21 7.10 13.23
C GLU A 184 2.18 5.97 12.83
N ASP A 185 1.67 4.92 12.19
CA ASP A 185 2.46 3.79 11.73
C ASP A 185 1.95 3.21 10.40
N SER A 186 2.87 2.58 9.67
CA SER A 186 2.59 1.93 8.39
C SER A 186 1.64 0.72 8.48
N ALA A 187 1.49 0.09 9.66
CA ALA A 187 0.54 -1.01 9.84
C ALA A 187 -0.91 -0.51 9.91
N ALA A 188 -1.14 0.68 10.48
CA ALA A 188 -2.44 1.36 10.42
C ALA A 188 -2.80 1.74 8.97
N VAL A 189 -1.84 2.21 8.18
CA VAL A 189 -2.06 2.40 6.73
C VAL A 189 -2.37 1.07 6.03
N ALA A 190 -1.63 0.00 6.32
CA ALA A 190 -1.93 -1.32 5.76
C ALA A 190 -3.36 -1.78 6.08
N ARG A 191 -3.88 -1.47 7.29
CA ARG A 191 -5.29 -1.73 7.64
C ARG A 191 -6.27 -0.94 6.78
N TRP A 192 -6.03 0.35 6.52
CA TRP A 192 -6.83 1.12 5.56
C TRP A 192 -6.85 0.46 4.16
N VAL A 193 -5.69 0.06 3.65
CA VAL A 193 -5.59 -0.61 2.34
C VAL A 193 -6.33 -1.95 2.35
N MET A 194 -6.24 -2.73 3.43
CA MET A 194 -7.01 -3.99 3.58
C MET A 194 -8.52 -3.74 3.56
N LEU A 195 -9.01 -2.69 4.23
CA LEU A 195 -10.42 -2.31 4.17
C LEU A 195 -10.83 -1.93 2.74
N ALA A 196 -10.02 -1.12 2.06
CA ALA A 196 -10.28 -0.69 0.68
C ALA A 196 -10.34 -1.88 -0.30
N CYS A 197 -9.33 -2.75 -0.31
CA CYS A 197 -9.34 -3.94 -1.16
C CYS A 197 -10.47 -4.93 -0.76
N GLY A 198 -10.87 -4.94 0.52
CA GLY A 198 -11.91 -5.82 1.04
C GLY A 198 -13.33 -5.48 0.57
N VAL A 199 -13.65 -4.19 0.37
CA VAL A 199 -14.97 -3.75 -0.09
C VAL A 199 -15.15 -3.79 -1.61
N LEU A 200 -14.05 -3.72 -2.37
CA LEU A 200 -14.09 -3.74 -3.84
C LEU A 200 -14.44 -5.15 -4.36
N PRO A 201 -15.05 -5.29 -5.55
CA PRO A 201 -15.02 -6.52 -6.33
C PRO A 201 -13.57 -7.01 -6.48
N HIS A 202 -13.38 -8.33 -6.44
CA HIS A 202 -12.04 -8.92 -6.29
C HIS A 202 -11.05 -8.46 -7.37
N GLU A 203 -11.48 -8.45 -8.64
CA GLU A 203 -10.67 -8.01 -9.78
C GLU A 203 -10.19 -6.57 -9.60
N ARG A 204 -11.09 -5.67 -9.19
CA ARG A 204 -10.79 -4.26 -8.93
C ARG A 204 -9.87 -4.08 -7.72
N GLY A 205 -10.07 -4.86 -6.66
CA GLY A 205 -9.20 -4.86 -5.48
C GLY A 205 -7.76 -5.31 -5.78
N GLN A 206 -7.54 -6.13 -6.81
CA GLN A 206 -6.20 -6.55 -7.26
C GLN A 206 -5.44 -5.45 -8.04
N TRP A 207 -6.15 -4.41 -8.50
CA TRP A 207 -5.59 -3.29 -9.26
C TRP A 207 -5.45 -2.01 -8.44
N LEU A 208 -6.02 -1.96 -7.24
CA LEU A 208 -5.89 -0.79 -6.38
C LEU A 208 -4.41 -0.61 -6.00
N THR A 209 -3.76 0.40 -6.59
CA THR A 209 -2.36 0.70 -6.27
C THR A 209 -2.27 1.40 -4.93
N PHE A 210 -1.27 1.02 -4.15
CA PHE A 210 -1.06 1.58 -2.82
C PHE A 210 0.42 1.63 -2.46
N THR A 211 0.79 2.51 -1.55
CA THR A 211 1.99 2.38 -0.70
C THR A 211 1.60 2.61 0.75
N THR A 212 2.10 1.79 1.67
CA THR A 212 1.86 1.98 3.11
C THR A 212 2.70 3.10 3.72
N TYR A 213 3.73 3.57 3.00
CA TYR A 213 4.57 4.66 3.46
C TYR A 213 5.28 5.36 2.29
N ALA A 214 5.26 6.70 2.29
CA ALA A 214 6.09 7.56 1.46
C ALA A 214 6.39 8.87 2.20
N ARG A 215 7.67 9.21 2.39
CA ARG A 215 8.06 10.53 2.91
C ARG A 215 7.67 11.69 1.98
N ARG A 216 7.63 11.42 0.66
CA ARG A 216 7.32 12.41 -0.38
C ARG A 216 6.08 11.97 -1.17
N PRO A 217 4.86 12.15 -0.63
CA PRO A 217 3.64 11.62 -1.24
C PRO A 217 3.36 12.14 -2.66
N LEU A 218 3.87 13.33 -3.02
CA LEU A 218 3.69 13.88 -4.37
C LEU A 218 4.42 13.06 -5.45
N LEU A 219 5.51 12.36 -5.09
CA LEU A 219 6.28 11.52 -6.00
C LEU A 219 5.76 10.07 -6.07
N ALA A 220 4.87 9.68 -5.17
CA ALA A 220 4.29 8.34 -5.12
C ALA A 220 3.15 8.22 -6.17
N PRO A 221 3.28 7.35 -7.20
CA PRO A 221 2.28 7.25 -8.27
C PRO A 221 1.00 6.50 -7.86
N GLN A 222 0.95 5.92 -6.66
CA GLN A 222 -0.14 5.06 -6.23
C GLN A 222 -1.42 5.84 -5.88
N ARG A 223 -2.58 5.16 -5.96
CA ARG A 223 -3.88 5.74 -5.64
C ARG A 223 -4.09 5.94 -4.15
N LEU A 224 -3.62 5.00 -3.32
CA LEU A 224 -3.59 5.12 -1.87
C LEU A 224 -2.15 5.35 -1.43
N VAL A 225 -1.89 6.43 -0.70
CA VAL A 225 -0.53 6.80 -0.28
C VAL A 225 -0.51 7.00 1.23
N GLY A 226 0.19 6.12 1.94
CA GLY A 226 0.47 6.25 3.35
C GLY A 226 1.55 7.28 3.64
N VAL A 227 1.32 8.11 4.66
CA VAL A 227 2.30 9.06 5.16
C VAL A 227 2.26 9.10 6.69
N LEU A 228 3.38 9.46 7.29
CA LEU A 228 3.42 9.77 8.72
C LEU A 228 2.97 11.22 8.95
N PRO A 229 2.49 11.56 10.17
CA PRO A 229 2.16 12.93 10.52
C PRO A 229 3.36 13.87 10.35
N GLY A 230 3.17 14.96 9.61
CA GLY A 230 4.21 15.93 9.25
C GLY A 230 4.83 15.73 7.86
N ASP A 231 4.59 14.59 7.20
CA ASP A 231 5.01 14.32 5.81
C ASP A 231 3.89 14.64 4.80
N GLU A 232 2.75 15.16 5.24
CA GLU A 232 1.67 15.58 4.34
C GLU A 232 2.08 16.80 3.49
N PRO A 233 1.56 16.93 2.25
CA PRO A 233 1.73 18.15 1.49
C PRO A 233 1.14 19.36 2.23
N ALA A 234 1.89 20.47 2.30
CA ALA A 234 1.46 21.69 2.99
C ALA A 234 0.27 22.38 2.30
N GLU A 235 0.25 22.36 0.97
CA GLU A 235 -0.82 22.96 0.17
C GLU A 235 -1.95 21.95 -0.05
N PRO A 236 -3.22 22.38 -0.17
CA PRO A 236 -4.27 21.51 -0.65
C PRO A 236 -4.00 21.12 -2.11
N GLY A 237 -4.39 19.90 -2.49
CA GLY A 237 -4.24 19.42 -3.87
C GLY A 237 -5.29 18.38 -4.24
N PRO A 238 -5.13 17.67 -5.37
CA PRO A 238 -6.08 16.66 -5.83
C PRO A 238 -5.99 15.37 -5.00
N TRP A 239 -6.10 15.48 -3.69
CA TRP A 239 -6.14 14.38 -2.75
C TRP A 239 -7.23 14.53 -1.70
N ARG A 240 -7.70 13.38 -1.21
CA ARG A 240 -8.59 13.26 -0.06
C ARG A 240 -7.79 12.67 1.09
N VAL A 241 -7.85 13.30 2.25
CA VAL A 241 -7.03 12.95 3.42
C VAL A 241 -7.87 12.20 4.43
N TYR A 242 -7.39 11.02 4.84
CA TYR A 242 -7.98 10.17 5.87
C TYR A 242 -6.92 9.82 6.92
N GLY A 243 -7.29 9.80 8.19
CA GLY A 243 -6.35 9.54 9.27
C GLY A 243 -6.88 9.94 10.64
N ALA A 244 -6.20 9.49 11.69
CA ALA A 244 -6.49 9.93 13.06
C ALA A 244 -5.65 11.15 13.50
N ALA A 245 -4.62 11.50 12.74
CA ALA A 245 -3.72 12.61 13.04
C ALA A 245 -4.35 13.98 12.74
N ALA A 246 -3.82 15.02 13.40
CA ALA A 246 -4.23 16.40 13.18
C ALA A 246 -4.02 16.80 11.71
N GLY A 247 -5.10 17.11 10.99
CA GLY A 247 -5.06 17.45 9.56
C GLY A 247 -5.93 16.53 8.68
N ALA A 248 -6.35 15.37 9.18
CA ALA A 248 -7.39 14.60 8.52
C ALA A 248 -8.71 15.39 8.50
N GLY A 249 -9.37 15.41 7.35
CA GLY A 249 -10.65 16.10 7.20
C GLY A 249 -11.68 15.58 8.21
N ALA A 250 -12.52 16.49 8.73
CA ALA A 250 -13.64 16.09 9.57
C ALA A 250 -14.52 15.07 8.83
N PRO A 251 -15.07 14.06 9.52
CA PRO A 251 -16.02 13.14 8.90
C PRO A 251 -17.17 13.93 8.25
N GLY A 252 -17.28 13.83 6.93
CA GLY A 252 -18.40 14.41 6.19
C GLY A 252 -19.58 13.45 6.11
N GLU A 253 -20.79 13.99 5.91
CA GLU A 253 -21.95 13.16 5.58
C GLU A 253 -21.72 12.48 4.22
N CYS A 254 -21.83 11.15 4.18
CA CYS A 254 -21.68 10.37 2.96
C CYS A 254 -23.07 10.03 2.39
N GLY A 255 -23.42 10.59 1.24
CA GLY A 255 -24.70 10.30 0.56
C GLY A 255 -24.73 8.96 -0.18
N ASP A 256 -23.59 8.28 -0.30
CA ASP A 256 -23.46 7.03 -1.05
C ASP A 256 -23.95 5.83 -0.24
N LEU A 257 -25.09 5.27 -0.64
CA LEU A 257 -25.72 4.15 0.04
C LEU A 257 -24.82 2.90 0.06
N TRP A 258 -24.12 2.59 -1.04
CA TRP A 258 -23.22 1.44 -1.08
C TRP A 258 -22.09 1.60 -0.06
N ALA A 259 -21.50 2.79 0.00
CA ALA A 259 -20.38 3.07 0.90
C ALA A 259 -20.81 3.05 2.38
N ARG A 260 -22.01 3.57 2.67
CA ARG A 260 -22.63 3.48 4.00
C ARG A 260 -22.89 2.03 4.41
N THR A 261 -23.40 1.20 3.50
CA THR A 261 -23.63 -0.22 3.78
C THR A 261 -22.31 -0.97 3.97
N ALA A 262 -21.31 -0.71 3.14
CA ALA A 262 -19.98 -1.29 3.32
C ALA A 262 -19.36 -0.91 4.69
N SER A 263 -19.54 0.34 5.11
CA SER A 263 -19.17 0.81 6.45
C SER A 263 -19.90 0.03 7.55
N ALA A 264 -21.22 -0.12 7.45
CA ALA A 264 -22.02 -0.87 8.41
C ALA A 264 -21.58 -2.34 8.53
N VAL A 265 -21.28 -3.01 7.41
CA VAL A 265 -20.79 -4.40 7.39
C VAL A 265 -19.45 -4.54 8.13
N TRP A 266 -18.51 -3.61 7.92
CA TRP A 266 -17.24 -3.59 8.63
C TRP A 266 -17.42 -3.31 10.12
N LEU A 267 -18.23 -2.32 10.48
CA LEU A 267 -18.53 -1.97 11.88
C LEU A 267 -19.23 -3.11 12.63
N ALA A 268 -20.05 -3.91 11.95
CA ALA A 268 -20.67 -5.10 12.49
C ALA A 268 -19.70 -6.30 12.61
N ALA A 269 -18.44 -6.16 12.18
CA ALA A 269 -17.45 -7.23 12.10
C ALA A 269 -17.93 -8.43 11.26
N ARG A 270 -18.62 -8.16 10.14
CA ARG A 270 -19.17 -9.17 9.23
C ARG A 270 -18.56 -9.13 7.81
N PRO A 271 -17.21 -9.03 7.63
CA PRO A 271 -16.61 -8.85 6.30
C PRO A 271 -16.83 -10.05 5.35
N GLU A 272 -17.22 -11.21 5.87
CA GLU A 272 -17.60 -12.36 5.04
C GLU A 272 -18.84 -12.10 4.16
N LEU A 273 -19.67 -11.10 4.51
CA LEU A 273 -20.81 -10.70 3.70
C LEU A 273 -20.38 -10.16 2.32
N PHE A 274 -19.22 -9.51 2.21
CA PHE A 274 -18.68 -9.10 0.91
C PHE A 274 -18.41 -10.29 -0.01
N ALA A 275 -17.91 -11.41 0.55
CA ALA A 275 -17.68 -12.62 -0.22
C ALA A 275 -18.98 -13.31 -0.66
N GLN A 276 -20.05 -13.20 0.15
CA GLN A 276 -21.37 -13.72 -0.20
C GLN A 276 -22.00 -12.89 -1.32
N VAL A 277 -21.96 -11.56 -1.21
CA VAL A 277 -22.55 -10.64 -2.21
C VAL A 277 -21.86 -10.80 -3.57
N ARG A 278 -20.54 -11.00 -3.62
CA ARG A 278 -19.80 -11.24 -4.87
C ARG A 278 -20.30 -12.46 -5.67
N ARG A 279 -21.04 -13.39 -5.05
CA ARG A 279 -21.61 -14.57 -5.71
C ARG A 279 -23.01 -14.33 -6.28
N LEU A 280 -23.63 -13.21 -5.94
CA LEU A 280 -24.98 -12.88 -6.36
C LEU A 280 -24.97 -12.18 -7.74
N PRO A 281 -25.96 -12.44 -8.60
CA PRO A 281 -26.10 -11.71 -9.86
C PRO A 281 -26.56 -10.29 -9.58
N ALA A 282 -25.63 -9.33 -9.60
CA ALA A 282 -25.91 -7.91 -9.44
C ALA A 282 -24.82 -7.08 -10.14
N GLU A 283 -25.15 -5.85 -10.52
CA GLU A 283 -24.13 -4.89 -10.95
C GLU A 283 -23.15 -4.63 -9.80
N PRO A 284 -21.83 -4.59 -10.08
CA PRO A 284 -20.84 -4.17 -9.10
C PRO A 284 -21.27 -2.84 -8.47
N TYR A 285 -21.19 -2.74 -7.14
CA TYR A 285 -21.49 -1.51 -6.37
C TYR A 285 -22.95 -1.05 -6.34
N ALA A 286 -23.89 -1.75 -6.97
CA ALA A 286 -25.30 -1.50 -6.71
C ALA A 286 -25.56 -1.67 -5.20
N PRO A 287 -26.30 -0.74 -4.54
CA PRO A 287 -26.64 -0.91 -3.14
C PRO A 287 -27.30 -2.27 -2.93
N GLY A 288 -28.19 -2.68 -3.84
CA GLY A 288 -28.44 -4.07 -4.22
C GLY A 288 -28.45 -5.09 -3.07
N PRO A 289 -27.85 -6.28 -3.23
CA PRO A 289 -27.83 -7.31 -2.20
C PRO A 289 -27.08 -6.95 -0.91
N LEU A 290 -26.25 -5.89 -0.91
CA LEU A 290 -25.61 -5.38 0.30
C LEU A 290 -26.63 -4.62 1.16
N ALA A 291 -27.50 -3.82 0.54
CA ALA A 291 -28.53 -3.03 1.21
C ALA A 291 -29.76 -3.85 1.63
N SER A 292 -29.87 -5.11 1.18
CA SER A 292 -30.89 -6.06 1.65
C SER A 292 -30.47 -6.87 2.88
N LEU A 293 -29.22 -6.75 3.32
CA LEU A 293 -28.69 -7.36 4.55
C LEU A 293 -28.93 -6.43 5.75
#